data_AF-A0AAN1Q0Z6-F1
#
_entry.id   AF-A0AAN1Q0Z6-F1
#
_cell.length_a   1.000
_cell.length_b   1.000
_cell.length_c   1.000
_cell.angle_alpha   90.00
_cell.angle_beta   90.00
_cell.angle_gamma   90.00
#
_symmetry.space_group_name_H-M   'P 1'
#
loop_
_entity.id
_entity.type
_entity.pdbx_description
1 polymer ?
#
loop_
_entity_poly.entity_id
_entity_poly.type
_entity_poly.pdbx_seq_one_letter_code
_entity_poly.pdbx_strand_id
1 'polypeptide(L)'
;MTLSRKKTHMALVTITIIILALLSTYPAFSGHFFAINSDGQVHLARLESLYQALRSGRFPSLINFIGFDNHGIAVNAMYPWPTLLIFVIPRLLFQSPMLGLAVGFLLMNIFTLTNAYWLAKSLSKNRLVLWLGVLAYQFNSYHFELMFTRVAIGEAFGYAFLPLVIFGLFKIWKNDQLGIVWLAIGMGLVGNSHILSLLLFTILIAVLELIRIIRRKFTRREFKQLLLSAVISILMASYSLYNVITWGLNNKLVTPTPILLGMNPSYGLTNLLNNDITESSTGAHMGLAVTLLLIYLVAQLFSHPTGQWRYWTIGALSLWILAQNWINWPHFATTPVSLLQFTMRILTIVSLLIMIGLILFLNQVNWNSTATTIFAGLVIIFIGVSGVTQIHERAAQDFHWAQHHTQPTTLVKRRLIRHLTGRNYLANVNHMTMPDYHIQKDTVRTNPSFHPQTNQNFQLALQQNWRKVAFDWKGARQFNHFRATDQTVNFNITLKQQRSVKLPVVGYHHVNYQVIVNGNNTTFWHSGGQLKTKLPAGSNKVEVSISNESRHLGLFILSCFAYLISLGYVFFYRSRSRKDAQATRSGY
;
A
#
# COMPACT_ATOMS: atom_id res chain seq x y z
N MET A 1 -24.76 11.23 30.22
CA MET A 1 -23.46 11.90 29.96
C MET A 1 -23.73 13.28 29.36
N THR A 2 -23.33 14.35 30.05
CA THR A 2 -23.54 15.75 29.61
C THR A 2 -22.81 16.06 28.29
N LEU A 3 -23.28 17.06 27.53
CA LEU A 3 -22.69 17.46 26.26
C LEU A 3 -21.19 17.82 26.40
N SER A 4 -20.82 18.49 27.50
CA SER A 4 -19.44 18.80 27.88
C SER A 4 -18.59 17.52 28.04
N ARG A 5 -19.04 16.54 28.85
CA ARG A 5 -18.32 15.27 29.04
C ARG A 5 -18.10 14.49 27.72
N LYS A 6 -19.05 14.53 26.78
CA LYS A 6 -18.90 13.91 25.45
C LYS A 6 -17.81 14.59 24.62
N LYS A 7 -17.76 15.93 24.62
CA LYS A 7 -16.72 16.70 23.91
C LYS A 7 -15.33 16.40 24.48
N THR A 8 -15.18 16.45 25.81
CA THR A 8 -13.90 16.11 26.48
C THR A 8 -13.43 14.70 26.16
N HIS A 9 -14.34 13.71 26.16
CA HIS A 9 -13.96 12.34 25.83
C HIS A 9 -13.48 12.19 24.39
N MET A 10 -14.13 12.86 23.42
CA MET A 10 -13.69 12.83 22.03
C MET A 10 -12.32 13.49 21.86
N ALA A 11 -12.08 14.63 22.55
CA ALA A 11 -10.78 15.29 22.53
C ALA A 11 -9.67 14.37 23.07
N LEU A 12 -9.91 13.69 24.20
CA LEU A 12 -8.95 12.73 24.76
C LEU A 12 -8.62 11.60 23.78
N VAL A 13 -9.64 11.02 23.11
CA VAL A 13 -9.41 9.98 22.11
C VAL A 13 -8.56 10.50 20.95
N THR A 14 -8.85 11.70 20.44
CA THR A 14 -8.07 12.32 19.37
C THR A 14 -6.62 12.56 19.79
N ILE A 15 -6.39 13.09 20.99
CA ILE A 15 -5.04 13.30 21.53
C ILE A 15 -4.30 11.96 21.67
N THR A 16 -4.94 10.92 22.20
CA THR A 16 -4.34 9.58 22.29
C THR A 16 -3.96 9.04 20.91
N ILE A 17 -4.81 9.18 19.90
CA ILE A 17 -4.50 8.77 18.52
C ILE A 17 -3.27 9.52 18.00
N ILE A 18 -3.21 10.84 18.17
CA ILE A 18 -2.08 11.65 17.69
C ILE A 18 -0.79 11.23 18.39
N ILE A 19 -0.81 11.04 19.72
CA ILE A 19 0.38 10.60 20.48
C ILE A 19 0.85 9.22 20.01
N LEU A 20 -0.05 8.25 19.87
CA LEU A 20 0.31 6.90 19.43
C LEU A 20 0.84 6.90 17.98
N ALA A 21 0.27 7.73 17.10
CA ALA A 21 0.76 7.90 15.74
C ALA A 21 2.15 8.53 15.68
N LEU A 22 2.42 9.54 16.54
CA LEU A 22 3.74 10.13 16.70
C LEU A 22 4.75 9.11 17.21
N LEU A 23 4.42 8.35 18.27
CA LEU A 23 5.27 7.29 18.80
C LEU A 23 5.58 6.20 17.76
N SER A 24 4.61 5.89 16.90
CA SER A 24 4.78 4.91 15.82
C SER A 24 5.67 5.43 14.68
N THR A 25 5.72 6.75 14.45
CA THR A 25 6.35 7.33 13.25
C THR A 25 7.72 7.94 13.53
N TYR A 26 7.86 8.64 14.67
CA TYR A 26 9.05 9.41 15.00
C TYR A 26 10.36 8.60 14.95
N PRO A 27 10.44 7.35 15.49
CA PRO A 27 11.69 6.60 15.49
C PRO A 27 12.31 6.44 14.09
N ALA A 28 11.49 6.20 13.07
CA ALA A 28 11.93 6.02 11.68
C ALA A 28 12.47 7.29 11.00
N PHE A 29 12.31 8.46 11.64
CA PHE A 29 12.78 9.76 11.14
C PHE A 29 13.75 10.46 12.11
N SER A 30 14.10 9.79 13.21
CA SER A 30 15.05 10.34 14.20
C SER A 30 16.42 10.58 13.54
N GLY A 31 17.14 11.63 13.96
CA GLY A 31 18.40 12.00 13.31
C GLY A 31 18.26 12.56 11.88
N HIS A 32 17.05 12.96 11.46
CA HIS A 32 16.76 13.64 10.19
C HIS A 32 17.02 12.84 8.90
N PHE A 33 16.95 11.50 8.97
CA PHE A 33 17.01 10.63 7.80
C PHE A 33 15.89 9.58 7.85
N PHE A 34 15.66 8.90 6.73
CA PHE A 34 14.74 7.77 6.61
C PHE A 34 15.47 6.58 5.96
N ALA A 35 15.29 5.38 6.51
CA ALA A 35 15.88 4.16 5.95
C ALA A 35 15.03 3.65 4.77
N ILE A 36 15.43 3.97 3.54
CA ILE A 36 14.69 3.60 2.32
C ILE A 36 15.16 2.26 1.74
N ASN A 37 14.27 1.53 1.06
CA ASN A 37 14.56 0.30 0.32
C ASN A 37 14.19 0.44 -1.18
N SER A 38 14.20 -0.66 -1.94
CA SER A 38 13.86 -0.64 -3.38
C SER A 38 12.39 -0.25 -3.64
N ASP A 39 11.44 -0.77 -2.87
CA ASP A 39 10.01 -0.43 -3.04
C ASP A 39 9.78 1.05 -2.71
N GLY A 40 10.47 1.57 -1.68
CA GLY A 40 10.47 2.97 -1.32
C GLY A 40 10.96 3.87 -2.46
N GLN A 41 11.98 3.46 -3.22
CA GLN A 41 12.47 4.23 -4.37
C GLN A 41 11.40 4.35 -5.47
N VAL A 42 10.61 3.28 -5.72
CA VAL A 42 9.45 3.36 -6.63
C VAL A 42 8.52 4.47 -6.17
N HIS A 43 8.21 4.48 -4.87
CA HIS A 43 7.28 5.44 -4.30
C HIS A 43 7.85 6.86 -4.31
N LEU A 44 9.15 7.07 -4.09
CA LEU A 44 9.75 8.39 -4.20
C LEU A 44 9.61 8.98 -5.61
N ALA A 45 9.90 8.20 -6.65
CA ALA A 45 9.73 8.64 -8.03
C ALA A 45 8.28 9.03 -8.35
N ARG A 46 7.32 8.25 -7.83
CA ARG A 46 5.89 8.57 -7.95
C ARG A 46 5.53 9.85 -7.19
N LEU A 47 5.95 9.99 -5.93
CA LEU A 47 5.69 11.17 -5.11
C LEU A 47 6.28 12.44 -5.73
N GLU A 48 7.48 12.36 -6.31
CA GLU A 48 8.10 13.45 -7.05
C GLU A 48 7.28 13.85 -8.29
N SER A 49 6.86 12.87 -9.09
CA SER A 49 6.03 13.09 -10.28
C SER A 49 4.71 13.78 -9.92
N LEU A 50 4.01 13.28 -8.89
CA LEU A 50 2.76 13.89 -8.41
C LEU A 50 3.01 15.32 -7.88
N TYR A 51 4.08 15.53 -7.13
CA TYR A 51 4.44 16.84 -6.60
C TYR A 51 4.71 17.85 -7.72
N GLN A 52 5.50 17.49 -8.74
CA GLN A 52 5.82 18.40 -9.84
C GLN A 52 4.57 18.76 -10.67
N ALA A 53 3.69 17.79 -10.93
CA ALA A 53 2.43 18.03 -11.61
C ALA A 53 1.56 19.02 -10.84
N LEU A 54 1.27 18.74 -9.55
CA LEU A 54 0.40 19.58 -8.73
C LEU A 54 0.99 20.96 -8.44
N ARG A 55 2.30 21.04 -8.19
CA ARG A 55 3.01 22.33 -8.00
C ARG A 55 2.90 23.22 -9.24
N SER A 56 2.80 22.62 -10.42
CA SER A 56 2.67 23.34 -11.67
C SER A 56 1.21 23.54 -12.12
N GLY A 57 0.23 23.27 -11.25
CA GLY A 57 -1.19 23.42 -11.56
C GLY A 57 -1.73 22.40 -12.57
N ARG A 58 -1.04 21.26 -12.75
CA ARG A 58 -1.43 20.21 -13.70
C ARG A 58 -2.03 19.01 -12.99
N PHE A 59 -2.95 18.36 -13.68
CA PHE A 59 -3.41 17.03 -13.27
C PHE A 59 -2.28 16.00 -13.46
N PRO A 60 -2.04 15.09 -12.48
CA PRO A 60 -0.92 14.16 -12.57
C PRO A 60 -0.99 13.19 -13.75
N SER A 61 0.17 12.98 -14.36
CA SER A 61 0.35 12.01 -15.45
C SER A 61 0.24 10.57 -14.97
N LEU A 62 -0.33 9.73 -15.83
CA LEU A 62 -0.35 8.27 -15.68
C LEU A 62 1.01 7.61 -16.01
N ILE A 63 1.88 8.33 -16.71
CA ILE A 63 3.25 7.93 -17.07
C ILE A 63 4.26 8.72 -16.23
N ASN A 64 5.27 8.02 -15.73
CA ASN A 64 6.35 8.57 -14.93
C ASN A 64 7.63 8.67 -15.77
N PHE A 65 8.01 9.87 -16.18
CA PHE A 65 9.35 10.17 -16.71
C PHE A 65 10.39 10.43 -15.63
N ILE A 66 9.93 10.69 -14.40
CA ILE A 66 10.79 10.82 -13.22
C ILE A 66 11.03 9.43 -12.63
N GLY A 67 12.31 9.09 -12.42
CA GLY A 67 12.73 7.76 -12.01
C GLY A 67 12.65 6.74 -13.15
N PHE A 68 12.96 5.47 -12.85
CA PHE A 68 12.86 4.36 -13.82
C PHE A 68 13.73 4.56 -15.07
N ASP A 69 14.97 5.01 -14.89
CA ASP A 69 15.89 5.45 -15.97
C ASP A 69 15.29 6.51 -16.92
N ASN A 70 14.22 7.19 -16.48
CA ASN A 70 13.45 8.17 -17.23
C ASN A 70 12.82 7.62 -18.52
N HIS A 71 12.52 6.31 -18.54
CA HIS A 71 11.93 5.64 -19.70
C HIS A 71 10.44 5.95 -19.94
N GLY A 72 9.80 6.74 -19.08
CA GLY A 72 8.37 7.03 -19.19
C GLY A 72 7.54 5.78 -18.91
N ILE A 73 7.54 5.30 -17.66
CA ILE A 73 6.85 4.06 -17.26
C ILE A 73 5.45 4.35 -16.71
N ALA A 74 4.44 3.59 -17.13
CA ALA A 74 3.04 3.73 -16.73
C ALA A 74 2.73 3.28 -15.28
N VAL A 75 3.59 3.64 -14.32
CA VAL A 75 3.43 3.21 -12.92
C VAL A 75 2.19 3.84 -12.29
N ASN A 76 1.92 5.12 -12.54
CA ASN A 76 0.72 5.78 -12.01
C ASN A 76 -0.59 5.29 -12.66
N ALA A 77 -0.52 4.70 -13.86
CA ALA A 77 -1.66 4.04 -14.49
C ALA A 77 -2.01 2.71 -13.81
N MET A 78 -0.99 1.89 -13.56
CA MET A 78 -1.15 0.52 -13.06
C MET A 78 -1.14 0.42 -11.54
N TYR A 79 -0.62 1.43 -10.86
CA TYR A 79 -0.57 1.54 -9.41
C TYR A 79 -1.34 2.80 -8.98
N PRO A 80 -2.50 2.65 -8.30
CA PRO A 80 -3.28 3.78 -7.80
C PRO A 80 -2.46 4.79 -7.00
N TRP A 81 -2.67 6.08 -7.27
CA TRP A 81 -2.03 7.20 -6.59
C TRP A 81 -2.93 8.13 -5.76
N PRO A 82 -4.29 8.15 -5.85
CA PRO A 82 -5.09 9.12 -5.09
C PRO A 82 -4.79 9.17 -3.59
N THR A 83 -4.56 8.04 -2.93
CA THR A 83 -4.22 8.03 -1.50
C THR A 83 -2.79 8.50 -1.21
N LEU A 84 -1.88 8.54 -2.20
CA LEU A 84 -0.55 9.14 -2.04
C LEU A 84 -0.60 10.65 -1.82
N LEU A 85 -1.74 11.31 -2.08
CA LEU A 85 -1.92 12.73 -1.79
C LEU A 85 -1.64 13.09 -0.32
N ILE A 86 -1.78 12.14 0.61
CA ILE A 86 -1.45 12.40 2.02
C ILE A 86 0.04 12.67 2.25
N PHE A 87 0.91 12.25 1.32
CA PHE A 87 2.36 12.55 1.34
C PHE A 87 2.68 13.79 0.49
N VAL A 88 1.96 13.97 -0.62
CA VAL A 88 2.22 15.07 -1.57
C VAL A 88 1.71 16.41 -1.05
N ILE A 89 0.54 16.46 -0.40
CA ILE A 89 -0.02 17.70 0.14
C ILE A 89 0.89 18.30 1.22
N PRO A 90 1.34 17.55 2.25
CA PRO A 90 2.32 18.08 3.20
C PRO A 90 3.62 18.55 2.53
N ARG A 91 4.10 17.84 1.50
CA ARG A 91 5.27 18.28 0.74
C ARG A 91 5.04 19.63 0.04
N LEU A 92 3.85 19.88 -0.51
CA LEU A 92 3.49 21.17 -1.11
C LEU A 92 3.46 22.29 -0.06
N LEU A 93 2.97 22.01 1.15
CA LEU A 93 2.88 22.97 2.25
C LEU A 93 4.25 23.32 2.86
N PHE A 94 5.06 22.30 3.17
CA PHE A 94 6.34 22.49 3.88
C PHE A 94 7.54 22.68 2.96
N GLN A 95 7.38 22.45 1.65
CA GLN A 95 8.45 22.51 0.64
C GLN A 95 9.67 21.63 0.95
N SER A 96 9.48 20.62 1.81
CA SER A 96 10.51 19.66 2.21
C SER A 96 10.04 18.24 1.90
N PRO A 97 10.76 17.48 1.06
CA PRO A 97 10.36 16.12 0.72
C PRO A 97 10.41 15.20 1.94
N MET A 98 11.38 15.40 2.85
CA MET A 98 11.51 14.61 4.08
C MET A 98 10.37 14.88 5.05
N LEU A 99 10.00 16.15 5.27
CA LEU A 99 8.83 16.47 6.10
C LEU A 99 7.53 15.99 5.46
N GLY A 100 7.42 16.08 4.13
CA GLY A 100 6.29 15.53 3.39
C GLY A 100 6.12 14.03 3.63
N LEU A 101 7.23 13.28 3.58
CA LEU A 101 7.25 11.85 3.85
C LEU A 101 6.88 11.53 5.31
N ALA A 102 7.51 12.21 6.28
CA ALA A 102 7.25 12.00 7.70
C ALA A 102 5.79 12.31 8.10
N VAL A 103 5.25 13.44 7.64
CA VAL A 103 3.85 13.81 7.89
C VAL A 103 2.89 12.86 7.19
N GLY A 104 3.21 12.39 5.98
CA GLY A 104 2.39 11.39 5.29
C GLY A 104 2.30 10.07 6.05
N PHE A 105 3.42 9.56 6.59
CA PHE A 105 3.40 8.36 7.44
C PHE A 105 2.67 8.58 8.77
N LEU A 106 2.80 9.78 9.37
CA LEU A 106 2.04 10.17 10.56
C LEU A 106 0.53 10.14 10.29
N LEU A 107 0.09 10.73 9.17
CA LEU A 107 -1.32 10.73 8.75
C LEU A 107 -1.81 9.30 8.49
N MET A 108 -1.00 8.45 7.87
CA MET A 108 -1.35 7.04 7.66
C MET A 108 -1.59 6.31 8.99
N ASN A 109 -0.71 6.50 9.98
CA ASN A 109 -0.90 5.94 11.32
C ASN A 109 -2.14 6.51 12.03
N ILE A 110 -2.46 7.81 11.84
CA ILE A 110 -3.71 8.40 12.34
C ILE A 110 -4.94 7.70 11.72
N PHE A 111 -4.91 7.40 10.41
CA PHE A 111 -5.98 6.65 9.77
C PHE A 111 -6.08 5.22 10.30
N THR A 112 -4.96 4.49 10.41
CA THR A 112 -4.92 3.14 10.98
C THR A 112 -5.54 3.10 12.39
N LEU A 113 -5.08 3.97 13.30
CA LEU A 113 -5.58 4.08 14.67
C LEU A 113 -7.05 4.47 14.72
N THR A 114 -7.49 5.41 13.89
CA THR A 114 -8.89 5.86 13.85
C THR A 114 -9.82 4.73 13.40
N ASN A 115 -9.44 4.04 12.32
CA ASN A 115 -10.23 2.93 11.77
C ASN A 115 -10.27 1.75 12.75
N ALA A 116 -9.13 1.38 13.34
CA ALA A 116 -9.05 0.36 14.37
C ALA A 116 -9.91 0.75 15.59
N TYR A 117 -9.84 1.99 16.06
CA TYR A 117 -10.64 2.48 17.17
C TYR A 117 -12.15 2.41 16.88
N TRP A 118 -12.59 2.75 15.66
CA TRP A 118 -14.01 2.64 15.29
C TRP A 118 -14.49 1.19 15.27
N LEU A 119 -13.70 0.27 14.72
CA LEU A 119 -14.00 -1.16 14.77
C LEU A 119 -14.07 -1.65 16.23
N ALA A 120 -13.05 -1.36 17.03
CA ALA A 120 -12.97 -1.77 18.44
C ALA A 120 -14.14 -1.24 19.27
N LYS A 121 -14.53 0.02 19.07
CA LYS A 121 -15.70 0.65 19.72
C LYS A 121 -17.02 -0.01 19.35
N SER A 122 -17.10 -0.64 18.18
CA SER A 122 -18.29 -1.41 17.79
C SER A 122 -18.38 -2.78 18.48
N LEU A 123 -17.27 -3.25 19.07
CA LEU A 123 -17.11 -4.56 19.69
C LEU A 123 -17.12 -4.51 21.22
N SER A 124 -16.57 -3.45 21.83
CA SER A 124 -16.52 -3.30 23.28
C SER A 124 -16.96 -1.92 23.77
N LYS A 125 -17.63 -1.91 24.93
CA LYS A 125 -17.86 -0.70 25.74
C LYS A 125 -16.75 -0.46 26.77
N ASN A 126 -15.94 -1.47 27.07
CA ASN A 126 -14.83 -1.37 28.00
C ASN A 126 -13.64 -0.68 27.31
N ARG A 127 -13.26 0.50 27.80
CA ARG A 127 -12.19 1.32 27.21
C ARG A 127 -10.83 0.65 27.26
N LEU A 128 -10.53 -0.12 28.31
CA LEU A 128 -9.26 -0.82 28.46
C LEU A 128 -9.11 -1.91 27.39
N VAL A 129 -10.13 -2.76 27.26
CA VAL A 129 -10.16 -3.83 26.26
C VAL A 129 -10.11 -3.28 24.83
N LEU A 130 -10.88 -2.22 24.58
CA LEU A 130 -10.89 -1.52 23.29
C LEU A 130 -9.49 -1.05 22.91
N TRP A 131 -8.83 -0.27 23.77
CA TRP A 131 -7.50 0.27 23.48
C TRP A 131 -6.43 -0.81 23.40
N LEU A 132 -6.50 -1.87 24.20
CA LEU A 132 -5.56 -2.98 24.10
C LEU A 132 -5.61 -3.65 22.71
N GLY A 133 -6.82 -3.86 22.17
CA GLY A 133 -6.99 -4.36 20.80
C GLY A 133 -6.45 -3.39 19.74
N VAL A 134 -6.69 -2.08 19.89
CA VAL A 134 -6.15 -1.05 18.99
C VAL A 134 -4.61 -1.03 19.02
N LEU A 135 -4.00 -1.14 20.20
CA LEU A 135 -2.54 -1.21 20.34
C LEU A 135 -1.96 -2.47 19.69
N ALA A 136 -2.60 -3.63 19.88
CA ALA A 136 -2.17 -4.89 19.25
C ALA A 136 -2.21 -4.84 17.72
N TYR A 137 -3.09 -4.04 17.12
CA TYR A 137 -3.12 -3.80 15.68
C TYR A 137 -2.09 -2.75 15.24
N GLN A 138 -2.03 -1.61 15.92
CA GLN A 138 -1.15 -0.50 15.53
C GLN A 138 0.34 -0.82 15.66
N PHE A 139 0.76 -1.46 16.76
CA PHE A 139 2.17 -1.74 17.06
C PHE A 139 2.58 -3.15 16.62
N ASN A 140 1.92 -3.67 15.59
CA ASN A 140 2.26 -4.94 14.99
C ASN A 140 3.51 -4.78 14.11
N SER A 141 4.49 -5.68 14.25
CA SER A 141 5.73 -5.60 13.46
C SER A 141 5.48 -5.64 11.95
N TYR A 142 4.47 -6.37 11.48
CA TYR A 142 4.13 -6.43 10.06
C TYR A 142 3.63 -5.09 9.53
N HIS A 143 2.88 -4.33 10.34
CA HIS A 143 2.46 -2.97 9.98
C HIS A 143 3.68 -2.06 9.80
N PHE A 144 4.61 -2.10 10.75
CA PHE A 144 5.84 -1.31 10.66
C PHE A 144 6.79 -1.78 9.56
N GLU A 145 6.81 -3.07 9.25
CA GLU A 145 7.54 -3.60 8.09
C GLU A 145 7.02 -2.95 6.80
N LEU A 146 5.69 -2.95 6.59
CA LEU A 146 5.08 -2.33 5.40
C LEU A 146 5.39 -0.83 5.29
N MET A 147 5.51 -0.11 6.42
CA MET A 147 5.76 1.33 6.42
C MET A 147 7.23 1.70 6.29
N PHE A 148 8.10 1.06 7.08
CA PHE A 148 9.42 1.60 7.40
C PHE A 148 10.59 0.75 6.92
N THR A 149 10.39 -0.54 6.64
CA THR A 149 11.47 -1.39 6.12
C THR A 149 11.22 -1.80 4.68
N ARG A 150 10.04 -2.36 4.41
CA ARG A 150 9.59 -2.71 3.06
C ARG A 150 9.03 -1.51 2.30
N VAL A 151 8.50 -0.50 2.98
CA VAL A 151 7.96 0.73 2.34
C VAL A 151 6.95 0.41 1.23
N ALA A 152 6.14 -0.65 1.43
CA ALA A 152 5.08 -1.06 0.51
C ALA A 152 3.83 -0.21 0.74
N ILE A 153 3.89 1.07 0.37
CA ILE A 153 2.90 2.10 0.77
C ILE A 153 1.46 1.72 0.38
N GLY A 154 1.24 1.14 -0.81
CA GLY A 154 -0.10 0.71 -1.22
C GLY A 154 -0.66 -0.38 -0.30
N GLU A 155 0.18 -1.35 0.07
CA GLU A 155 -0.20 -2.42 1.00
C GLU A 155 -0.41 -1.88 2.43
N ALA A 156 0.41 -0.92 2.86
CA ALA A 156 0.24 -0.22 4.14
C ALA A 156 -1.10 0.54 4.23
N PHE A 157 -1.57 1.13 3.13
CA PHE A 157 -2.94 1.68 3.07
C PHE A 157 -4.01 0.59 3.16
N GLY A 158 -3.78 -0.57 2.52
CA GLY A 158 -4.63 -1.75 2.70
C GLY A 158 -4.76 -2.12 4.18
N TYR A 159 -3.64 -2.16 4.91
CA TYR A 159 -3.62 -2.36 6.36
C TYR A 159 -4.42 -1.26 7.09
N ALA A 160 -4.15 0.01 6.80
CA ALA A 160 -4.81 1.14 7.47
C ALA A 160 -6.35 1.16 7.30
N PHE A 161 -6.86 0.73 6.15
CA PHE A 161 -8.29 0.79 5.83
C PHE A 161 -9.06 -0.51 6.10
N LEU A 162 -8.40 -1.65 6.28
CA LEU A 162 -9.08 -2.92 6.57
C LEU A 162 -10.00 -2.87 7.81
N PRO A 163 -9.65 -2.22 8.93
CA PRO A 163 -10.57 -2.10 10.06
C PRO A 163 -11.85 -1.33 9.71
N LEU A 164 -11.77 -0.34 8.81
CA LEU A 164 -12.94 0.43 8.34
C LEU A 164 -13.86 -0.43 7.50
N VAL A 165 -13.30 -1.28 6.62
CA VAL A 165 -14.04 -2.27 5.83
C VAL A 165 -14.84 -3.19 6.75
N ILE A 166 -14.19 -3.81 7.75
CA ILE A 166 -14.88 -4.71 8.69
C ILE A 166 -15.85 -3.96 9.61
N PHE A 167 -15.57 -2.71 9.98
CA PHE A 167 -16.52 -1.87 10.72
C PHE A 167 -17.81 -1.61 9.94
N GLY A 168 -17.71 -1.32 8.63
CA GLY A 168 -18.86 -1.18 7.74
C GLY A 168 -19.64 -2.49 7.63
N LEU A 169 -18.94 -3.61 7.46
CA LEU A 169 -19.53 -4.94 7.41
C LEU A 169 -20.31 -5.28 8.70
N PHE A 170 -19.71 -5.05 9.87
CA PHE A 170 -20.37 -5.29 11.16
C PHE A 170 -21.58 -4.41 11.40
N LYS A 171 -21.61 -3.19 10.82
CA LYS A 171 -22.80 -2.34 10.84
C LYS A 171 -23.93 -2.90 9.99
N ILE A 172 -23.61 -3.42 8.80
CA ILE A 172 -24.59 -4.12 7.95
C ILE A 172 -25.19 -5.30 8.72
N TRP A 173 -24.36 -6.11 9.37
CA TRP A 173 -24.82 -7.26 10.19
C TRP A 173 -25.71 -6.85 11.37
N LYS A 174 -25.58 -5.60 11.84
CA LYS A 174 -26.39 -5.01 12.91
C LYS A 174 -27.59 -4.20 12.37
N ASN A 175 -27.91 -4.32 11.07
CA ASN A 175 -28.97 -3.58 10.38
C ASN A 175 -28.83 -2.05 10.43
N ASP A 176 -27.61 -1.53 10.60
CA ASP A 176 -27.34 -0.09 10.54
C ASP A 176 -27.11 0.36 9.09
N GLN A 177 -27.96 1.28 8.61
CA GLN A 177 -27.90 1.89 7.28
C GLN A 177 -26.54 2.51 6.96
N LEU A 178 -25.83 3.05 7.96
CA LEU A 178 -24.50 3.61 7.77
C LEU A 178 -23.44 2.56 7.43
N GLY A 179 -23.73 1.27 7.66
CA GLY A 179 -22.84 0.18 7.27
C GLY A 179 -22.54 0.18 5.77
N ILE A 180 -23.53 0.56 4.94
CA ILE A 180 -23.38 0.65 3.49
C ILE A 180 -22.26 1.63 3.13
N VAL A 181 -22.32 2.81 3.72
CA VAL A 181 -21.42 3.91 3.42
C VAL A 181 -20.01 3.65 3.96
N TRP A 182 -19.89 3.13 5.18
CA TRP A 182 -18.56 2.83 5.74
C TRP A 182 -17.86 1.69 5.03
N LEU A 183 -18.60 0.65 4.63
CA LEU A 183 -18.05 -0.43 3.81
C LEU A 183 -17.60 0.12 2.45
N ALA A 184 -18.43 0.97 1.84
CA ALA A 184 -18.11 1.58 0.56
C ALA A 184 -16.87 2.48 0.60
N ILE A 185 -16.78 3.37 1.59
CA ILE A 185 -15.61 4.24 1.80
C ILE A 185 -14.35 3.39 2.03
N GLY A 186 -14.43 2.36 2.89
CA GLY A 186 -13.30 1.47 3.16
C GLY A 186 -12.80 0.76 1.90
N MET A 187 -13.69 0.09 1.17
CA MET A 187 -13.34 -0.65 -0.05
C MET A 187 -12.90 0.28 -1.18
N GLY A 188 -13.55 1.44 -1.34
CA GLY A 188 -13.15 2.47 -2.30
C GLY A 188 -11.75 3.00 -2.02
N LEU A 189 -11.41 3.28 -0.74
CA LEU A 189 -10.08 3.76 -0.37
C LEU A 189 -9.01 2.69 -0.65
N VAL A 190 -9.30 1.43 -0.34
CA VAL A 190 -8.40 0.30 -0.69
C VAL A 190 -8.22 0.21 -2.21
N GLY A 191 -9.29 0.36 -3.01
CA GLY A 191 -9.20 0.36 -4.47
C GLY A 191 -8.39 1.53 -5.05
N ASN A 192 -8.41 2.68 -4.39
CA ASN A 192 -7.58 3.84 -4.72
C ASN A 192 -6.15 3.78 -4.14
N SER A 193 -5.79 2.68 -3.48
CA SER A 193 -4.45 2.47 -2.90
C SER A 193 -3.73 1.26 -3.50
N HIS A 194 -4.38 0.09 -3.53
CA HIS A 194 -3.72 -1.17 -3.87
C HIS A 194 -4.72 -2.24 -4.30
N ILE A 195 -4.70 -2.58 -5.59
CA ILE A 195 -5.64 -3.52 -6.24
C ILE A 195 -5.56 -4.92 -5.63
N LEU A 196 -4.37 -5.38 -5.23
CA LEU A 196 -4.22 -6.71 -4.65
C LEU A 196 -4.84 -6.79 -3.24
N SER A 197 -4.75 -5.72 -2.45
CA SER A 197 -5.47 -5.64 -1.16
C SER A 197 -6.98 -5.58 -1.37
N LEU A 198 -7.45 -4.88 -2.42
CA LEU A 198 -8.87 -4.86 -2.78
C LEU A 198 -9.40 -6.28 -3.08
N LEU A 199 -8.65 -7.05 -3.87
CA LEU A 199 -8.98 -8.45 -4.16
C LEU A 199 -9.02 -9.29 -2.88
N LEU A 200 -7.96 -9.23 -2.06
CA LEU A 200 -7.86 -9.96 -0.80
C LEU A 200 -9.04 -9.68 0.14
N PHE A 201 -9.42 -8.41 0.29
CA PHE A 201 -10.49 -8.04 1.21
C PHE A 201 -11.88 -8.37 0.64
N THR A 202 -12.04 -8.35 -0.68
CA THR A 202 -13.24 -8.85 -1.34
C THR A 202 -13.42 -10.35 -1.07
N ILE A 203 -12.34 -11.13 -1.20
CA ILE A 203 -12.35 -12.57 -0.87
C ILE A 203 -12.66 -12.77 0.62
N LEU A 204 -12.05 -11.99 1.52
CA LEU A 204 -12.34 -12.06 2.95
C LEU A 204 -13.83 -11.83 3.24
N ILE A 205 -14.44 -10.78 2.67
CA ILE A 205 -15.87 -10.50 2.83
C ILE A 205 -16.69 -11.67 2.29
N ALA A 206 -16.37 -12.18 1.10
CA ALA A 206 -17.09 -13.30 0.49
C ALA A 206 -17.03 -14.56 1.38
N VAL A 207 -15.86 -14.89 1.95
CA VAL A 207 -15.69 -16.02 2.87
C VAL A 207 -16.50 -15.80 4.16
N LEU A 208 -16.46 -14.61 4.75
CA LEU A 208 -17.24 -14.29 5.95
C LEU A 208 -18.75 -14.42 5.70
N GLU A 209 -19.25 -13.91 4.57
CA GLU A 209 -20.67 -14.05 4.22
C GLU A 209 -21.05 -15.48 3.87
N LEU A 210 -20.17 -16.25 3.20
CA LEU A 210 -20.40 -17.68 2.93
C LEU A 210 -20.59 -18.45 4.24
N ILE A 211 -19.74 -18.20 5.24
CA ILE A 211 -19.89 -18.79 6.57
C ILE A 211 -21.25 -18.41 7.18
N ARG A 212 -21.69 -17.15 7.03
CA ARG A 212 -23.00 -16.71 7.54
C ARG A 212 -24.17 -17.33 6.78
N ILE A 213 -24.05 -17.56 5.48
CA ILE A 213 -25.04 -18.26 4.65
C ILE A 213 -25.19 -19.70 5.15
N ILE A 214 -24.09 -20.43 5.31
CA ILE A 214 -24.08 -21.82 5.82
C ILE A 214 -24.72 -21.87 7.22
N ARG A 215 -24.48 -20.87 8.06
CA ARG A 215 -25.08 -20.73 9.40
C ARG A 215 -26.50 -20.17 9.41
N ARG A 216 -27.12 -19.94 8.25
CA ARG A 216 -28.47 -19.35 8.09
C ARG A 216 -28.64 -18.00 8.80
N LYS A 217 -27.57 -17.20 8.87
CA LYS A 217 -27.54 -15.85 9.47
C LYS A 217 -27.54 -14.72 8.44
N PHE A 218 -27.66 -15.05 7.16
CA PHE A 218 -27.60 -14.10 6.05
C PHE A 218 -29.01 -13.79 5.52
N THR A 219 -29.33 -12.51 5.35
CA THR A 219 -30.66 -12.06 4.96
C THR A 219 -30.67 -11.38 3.59
N ARG A 220 -31.83 -11.39 2.91
CA ARG A 220 -32.03 -10.67 1.63
C ARG A 220 -31.74 -9.18 1.74
N ARG A 221 -31.97 -8.58 2.91
CA ARG A 221 -31.68 -7.16 3.18
C ARG A 221 -30.17 -6.92 3.18
N GLU A 222 -29.40 -7.74 3.88
CA GLU A 222 -27.94 -7.63 3.91
C GLU A 222 -27.34 -7.81 2.52
N PHE A 223 -27.86 -8.73 1.71
CA PHE A 223 -27.44 -8.86 0.31
C PHE A 223 -27.61 -7.55 -0.47
N LYS A 224 -28.78 -6.90 -0.37
CA LYS A 224 -29.02 -5.60 -1.02
C LYS A 224 -28.07 -4.52 -0.50
N GLN A 225 -27.80 -4.49 0.81
CA GLN A 225 -26.88 -3.54 1.42
C GLN A 225 -25.44 -3.75 0.97
N LEU A 226 -24.97 -5.00 0.88
CA LEU A 226 -23.66 -5.36 0.35
C LEU A 226 -23.53 -5.00 -1.13
N LEU A 227 -24.55 -5.28 -1.93
CA LEU A 227 -24.57 -4.92 -3.35
C LEU A 227 -24.50 -3.40 -3.54
N LEU A 228 -25.27 -2.63 -2.77
CA LEU A 228 -25.22 -1.17 -2.81
C LEU A 228 -23.85 -0.64 -2.37
N SER A 229 -23.25 -1.21 -1.32
CA SER A 229 -21.88 -0.87 -0.92
C SER A 229 -20.87 -1.14 -2.04
N ALA A 230 -21.00 -2.27 -2.73
CA ALA A 230 -20.11 -2.64 -3.82
C ALA A 230 -20.21 -1.64 -4.99
N VAL A 231 -21.43 -1.26 -5.40
CA VAL A 231 -21.65 -0.24 -6.44
C VAL A 231 -21.02 1.10 -6.05
N ILE A 232 -21.25 1.58 -4.83
CA ILE A 232 -20.67 2.85 -4.35
C ILE A 232 -19.14 2.75 -4.27
N SER A 233 -18.59 1.60 -3.83
CA SER A 233 -17.14 1.37 -3.80
C SER A 233 -16.52 1.44 -5.19
N ILE A 234 -17.17 0.85 -6.20
CA ILE A 234 -16.72 0.89 -7.58
C ILE A 234 -16.75 2.32 -8.11
N LEU A 235 -17.78 3.11 -7.80
CA LEU A 235 -17.83 4.52 -8.17
C LEU A 235 -16.70 5.32 -7.51
N MET A 236 -16.42 5.07 -6.23
CA MET A 236 -15.31 5.68 -5.49
C MET A 236 -13.95 5.27 -6.04
N ALA A 237 -13.77 4.04 -6.49
CA ALA A 237 -12.51 3.54 -7.06
C ALA A 237 -12.45 3.66 -8.59
N SER A 238 -13.45 4.28 -9.23
CA SER A 238 -13.65 4.25 -10.69
C SER A 238 -12.43 4.77 -11.45
N TYR A 239 -11.81 5.86 -11.00
CA TYR A 239 -10.57 6.39 -11.58
C TYR A 239 -9.45 5.34 -11.64
N SER A 240 -9.13 4.74 -10.50
CA SER A 240 -8.05 3.76 -10.39
C SER A 240 -8.37 2.46 -11.12
N LEU A 241 -9.59 1.96 -11.00
CA LEU A 241 -10.01 0.74 -11.69
C LEU A 241 -10.03 0.92 -13.21
N TYR A 242 -10.54 2.05 -13.69
CA TYR A 242 -10.55 2.37 -15.11
C TYR A 242 -9.13 2.37 -15.67
N ASN A 243 -8.19 3.09 -15.02
CA ASN A 243 -6.82 3.17 -15.50
C ASN A 243 -6.14 1.80 -15.55
N VAL A 244 -6.24 1.00 -14.48
CA VAL A 244 -5.63 -0.35 -14.44
C VAL A 244 -6.22 -1.25 -15.52
N ILE A 245 -7.54 -1.22 -15.71
CA ILE A 245 -8.23 -2.06 -16.70
C ILE A 245 -7.88 -1.61 -18.13
N THR A 246 -8.03 -0.33 -18.46
CA THR A 246 -7.81 0.13 -19.85
C THR A 246 -6.35 0.02 -20.25
N TRP A 247 -5.41 0.34 -19.36
CA TRP A 247 -3.99 0.22 -19.66
C TRP A 247 -3.56 -1.24 -19.78
N GLY A 248 -4.06 -2.11 -18.90
CA GLY A 248 -3.78 -3.55 -18.96
C GLY A 248 -4.37 -4.23 -20.19
N LEU A 249 -5.53 -3.79 -20.69
CA LEU A 249 -6.16 -4.35 -21.90
C LEU A 249 -5.54 -3.82 -23.20
N ASN A 250 -5.14 -2.55 -23.25
CA ASN A 250 -4.65 -1.90 -24.46
C ASN A 250 -3.13 -2.03 -24.66
N ASN A 251 -2.39 -2.39 -23.61
CA ASN A 251 -0.94 -2.54 -23.68
C ASN A 251 -0.56 -3.91 -23.11
N LYS A 252 0.21 -4.69 -23.89
CA LYS A 252 0.75 -5.98 -23.42
C LYS A 252 1.91 -5.71 -22.45
N LEU A 253 1.59 -5.44 -21.19
CA LEU A 253 2.56 -5.04 -20.17
C LEU A 253 3.27 -6.25 -19.56
N VAL A 254 4.55 -6.09 -19.22
CA VAL A 254 5.23 -6.98 -18.27
C VAL A 254 4.61 -6.74 -16.89
N THR A 255 3.88 -7.73 -16.38
CA THR A 255 3.30 -7.66 -15.05
C THR A 255 4.37 -7.87 -13.98
N PRO A 256 4.17 -7.35 -12.75
CA PRO A 256 5.01 -7.68 -11.61
C PRO A 256 5.24 -9.18 -11.49
N THR A 257 6.43 -9.56 -11.03
CA THR A 257 6.94 -10.93 -11.05
C THR A 257 5.89 -11.96 -10.60
N PRO A 258 5.46 -12.90 -11.49
CA PRO A 258 4.43 -13.88 -11.17
C PRO A 258 5.04 -15.04 -10.40
N ILE A 259 5.36 -14.80 -9.13
CA ILE A 259 5.85 -15.80 -8.18
C ILE A 259 4.78 -16.06 -7.12
N LEU A 260 4.85 -17.13 -6.35
CA LEU A 260 4.02 -17.34 -5.17
C LEU A 260 4.87 -17.91 -4.04
N LEU A 261 5.32 -17.04 -3.14
CA LEU A 261 6.24 -17.40 -2.05
C LEU A 261 5.52 -17.50 -0.71
N GLY A 262 5.66 -18.67 -0.10
CA GLY A 262 5.32 -18.94 1.30
C GLY A 262 6.31 -18.30 2.27
N MET A 263 5.86 -17.95 3.47
CA MET A 263 6.75 -17.50 4.54
C MET A 263 7.57 -18.67 5.07
N ASN A 264 8.84 -18.42 5.39
CA ASN A 264 9.75 -19.36 6.02
C ASN A 264 9.62 -19.26 7.56
N PRO A 265 9.09 -20.27 8.25
CA PRO A 265 8.86 -20.24 9.69
C PRO A 265 10.14 -20.06 10.50
N SER A 266 11.28 -20.63 10.09
CA SER A 266 12.53 -20.51 10.85
C SER A 266 13.08 -19.09 10.77
N TYR A 267 13.07 -18.50 9.57
CA TYR A 267 13.40 -17.09 9.38
C TYR A 267 12.48 -16.19 10.21
N GLY A 268 11.16 -16.41 10.13
CA GLY A 268 10.17 -15.65 10.89
C GLY A 268 10.37 -15.75 12.40
N LEU A 269 10.68 -16.94 12.92
CA LEU A 269 10.93 -17.17 14.34
C LEU A 269 12.21 -16.48 14.83
N THR A 270 13.32 -16.61 14.09
CA THR A 270 14.59 -15.96 14.46
C THR A 270 14.44 -14.45 14.52
N ASN A 271 13.83 -13.84 13.50
CA ASN A 271 13.61 -12.40 13.47
C ASN A 271 12.64 -11.93 14.56
N LEU A 272 11.58 -12.70 14.82
CA LEU A 272 10.62 -12.42 15.88
C LEU A 272 11.29 -12.39 17.26
N LEU A 273 12.19 -13.34 17.56
CA LEU A 273 12.92 -13.39 18.83
C LEU A 273 13.96 -12.28 18.96
N ASN A 274 14.55 -11.84 17.84
CA ASN A 274 15.49 -10.73 17.78
C ASN A 274 14.82 -9.34 17.70
N ASN A 275 13.48 -9.31 17.62
CA ASN A 275 12.67 -8.13 17.34
C ASN A 275 13.07 -7.39 16.04
N ASP A 276 13.56 -8.15 15.06
CA ASP A 276 14.12 -7.65 13.81
C ASP A 276 13.03 -7.59 12.72
N ILE A 277 12.59 -6.38 12.36
CA ILE A 277 11.54 -6.17 11.34
C ILE A 277 12.08 -6.02 9.90
N THR A 278 13.27 -6.55 9.63
CA THR A 278 13.90 -6.50 8.30
C THR A 278 13.05 -7.22 7.25
N GLU A 279 13.00 -6.63 6.05
CA GLU A 279 12.30 -7.18 4.89
C GLU A 279 12.97 -8.47 4.34
N SER A 280 12.15 -9.43 3.91
CA SER A 280 12.57 -10.42 2.92
C SER A 280 11.37 -10.98 2.13
N SER A 281 11.61 -11.53 0.95
CA SER A 281 10.55 -12.08 0.09
C SER A 281 9.84 -13.32 0.67
N THR A 282 10.43 -13.95 1.68
CA THR A 282 9.92 -15.16 2.33
C THR A 282 9.79 -14.97 3.85
N GLY A 283 9.87 -13.76 4.38
CA GLY A 283 10.11 -13.60 5.79
C GLY A 283 9.57 -12.30 6.32
N ALA A 284 8.45 -12.44 7.02
CA ALA A 284 7.71 -11.42 7.73
C ALA A 284 7.12 -12.04 8.99
N HIS A 285 6.81 -11.22 9.98
CA HIS A 285 6.17 -11.67 11.21
C HIS A 285 5.34 -10.56 11.86
N MET A 286 4.41 -10.95 12.73
CA MET A 286 3.54 -9.99 13.44
C MET A 286 4.20 -9.36 14.68
N GLY A 287 5.42 -9.81 15.01
CA GLY A 287 6.15 -9.38 16.21
C GLY A 287 5.85 -10.24 17.43
N LEU A 288 6.77 -10.22 18.40
CA LEU A 288 6.68 -11.09 19.58
C LEU A 288 5.37 -10.86 20.35
N ALA A 289 5.01 -9.60 20.63
CA ALA A 289 3.83 -9.25 21.41
C ALA A 289 2.53 -9.80 20.79
N VAL A 290 2.30 -9.53 19.50
CA VAL A 290 1.07 -9.96 18.80
C VAL A 290 1.03 -11.46 18.60
N THR A 291 2.19 -12.10 18.39
CA THR A 291 2.28 -13.56 18.28
C THR A 291 1.96 -14.23 19.61
N LEU A 292 2.45 -13.70 20.74
CA LEU A 292 2.08 -14.16 22.07
C LEU A 292 0.58 -13.97 22.36
N LEU A 293 -0.03 -12.89 21.87
CA LEU A 293 -1.49 -12.71 21.96
C LEU A 293 -2.25 -13.78 21.16
N LEU A 294 -1.78 -14.15 19.96
CA LEU A 294 -2.38 -15.25 19.21
C LEU A 294 -2.24 -16.57 19.97
N ILE A 295 -1.04 -16.89 20.49
CA ILE A 295 -0.80 -18.10 21.29
C ILE A 295 -1.70 -18.12 22.53
N TYR A 296 -1.81 -16.99 23.24
CA TYR A 296 -2.70 -16.84 24.38
C TYR A 296 -4.15 -17.15 23.99
N LEU A 297 -4.67 -16.54 22.92
CA LEU A 297 -6.04 -16.80 22.45
C LEU A 297 -6.24 -18.26 22.04
N VAL A 298 -5.25 -18.89 21.41
CA VAL A 298 -5.30 -20.31 21.05
C VAL A 298 -5.33 -21.18 22.30
N ALA A 299 -4.52 -20.89 23.32
CA ALA A 299 -4.57 -21.60 24.60
C ALA A 299 -5.96 -21.48 25.27
N GLN A 300 -6.58 -20.29 25.20
CA GLN A 300 -7.92 -20.07 25.73
C GLN A 300 -8.99 -20.89 25.01
N LEU A 301 -8.74 -21.42 23.79
CA LEU A 301 -9.70 -22.29 23.09
C LEU A 301 -9.94 -23.60 23.86
N PHE A 302 -9.00 -24.03 24.69
CA PHE A 302 -9.12 -25.25 25.49
C PHE A 302 -9.87 -25.00 26.81
N SER A 303 -9.70 -23.82 27.40
CA SER A 303 -10.33 -23.48 28.69
C SER A 303 -11.75 -22.93 28.56
N HIS A 304 -12.11 -22.32 27.42
CA HIS A 304 -13.37 -21.61 27.24
C HIS A 304 -14.13 -22.11 26.00
N PRO A 305 -14.95 -23.17 26.10
CA PRO A 305 -15.50 -23.90 24.94
C PRO A 305 -16.51 -23.09 24.10
N THR A 306 -17.04 -22.00 24.63
CA THR A 306 -18.05 -21.16 23.97
C THR A 306 -17.55 -19.74 23.71
N GLY A 307 -18.18 -19.04 22.76
CA GLY A 307 -17.87 -17.64 22.45
C GLY A 307 -17.68 -17.33 20.98
N GLN A 308 -18.07 -16.13 20.56
CA GLN A 308 -17.86 -15.70 19.16
C GLN A 308 -16.38 -15.48 18.83
N TRP A 309 -15.57 -15.07 19.82
CA TRP A 309 -14.13 -14.83 19.67
C TRP A 309 -13.39 -16.07 19.12
N ARG A 310 -13.86 -17.28 19.44
CA ARG A 310 -13.27 -18.55 19.00
C ARG A 310 -13.13 -18.62 17.48
N TYR A 311 -14.17 -18.21 16.73
CA TYR A 311 -14.14 -18.27 15.26
C TYR A 311 -13.11 -17.31 14.66
N TRP A 312 -12.93 -16.15 15.28
CA TRP A 312 -11.93 -15.15 14.87
C TRP A 312 -10.51 -15.65 15.16
N THR A 313 -10.29 -16.24 16.34
CA THR A 313 -9.01 -16.87 16.71
C THR A 313 -8.67 -18.05 15.81
N ILE A 314 -9.62 -18.95 15.55
CA ILE A 314 -9.42 -20.10 14.66
C ILE A 314 -9.12 -19.58 13.25
N GLY A 315 -9.87 -18.61 12.73
CA GLY A 315 -9.60 -18.01 11.43
C GLY A 315 -8.21 -17.36 11.36
N ALA A 316 -7.78 -16.65 12.41
CA ALA A 316 -6.44 -16.07 12.50
C ALA A 316 -5.36 -17.16 12.44
N LEU A 317 -5.51 -18.21 13.26
CA LEU A 317 -4.58 -19.34 13.29
C LEU A 317 -4.53 -20.06 11.94
N SER A 318 -5.68 -20.38 11.34
CA SER A 318 -5.75 -21.04 10.04
C SER A 318 -5.06 -20.22 8.96
N LEU A 319 -5.35 -18.93 8.85
CA LEU A 319 -4.71 -18.05 7.86
C LEU A 319 -3.21 -17.89 8.11
N TRP A 320 -2.77 -17.84 9.37
CA TRP A 320 -1.35 -17.79 9.71
C TRP A 320 -0.62 -19.08 9.31
N ILE A 321 -1.24 -20.25 9.53
CA ILE A 321 -0.72 -21.56 9.09
C ILE A 321 -0.65 -21.61 7.55
N LEU A 322 -1.72 -21.20 6.87
CA LEU A 322 -1.78 -21.16 5.40
C LEU A 322 -0.66 -20.28 4.84
N ALA A 323 -0.34 -19.15 5.48
CA ALA A 323 0.69 -18.25 4.99
C ALA A 323 2.12 -18.86 5.01
N GLN A 324 2.36 -19.96 5.71
CA GLN A 324 3.68 -20.61 5.78
C GLN A 324 4.00 -21.42 4.52
N ASN A 325 5.29 -21.72 4.33
CA ASN A 325 5.80 -22.63 3.30
C ASN A 325 5.61 -24.13 3.64
N TRP A 326 4.86 -24.45 4.70
CA TRP A 326 4.34 -25.81 4.94
C TRP A 326 3.42 -26.29 3.81
N ILE A 327 2.83 -25.33 3.08
CA ILE A 327 2.13 -25.57 1.83
C ILE A 327 3.12 -25.31 0.68
N ASN A 328 3.12 -26.21 -0.33
CA ASN A 328 3.92 -26.06 -1.54
C ASN A 328 3.30 -25.00 -2.48
N TRP A 329 3.34 -23.74 -2.05
CA TRP A 329 2.83 -22.58 -2.78
C TRP A 329 3.30 -22.47 -4.24
N PRO A 330 4.56 -22.78 -4.60
CA PRO A 330 5.00 -22.80 -5.99
C PRO A 330 4.17 -23.70 -6.93
N HIS A 331 3.52 -24.75 -6.40
CA HIS A 331 2.64 -25.61 -7.20
C HIS A 331 1.38 -24.86 -7.69
N PHE A 332 0.92 -23.87 -6.92
CA PHE A 332 -0.25 -23.06 -7.25
C PHE A 332 0.09 -21.79 -8.04
N ALA A 333 1.36 -21.57 -8.41
CA ALA A 333 1.82 -20.38 -9.11
C ALA A 333 1.23 -20.23 -10.54
N THR A 334 0.69 -21.30 -11.11
CA THR A 334 -0.01 -21.28 -12.41
C THR A 334 -1.50 -20.97 -12.29
N THR A 335 -2.04 -20.94 -11.07
CA THR A 335 -3.44 -20.65 -10.79
C THR A 335 -3.65 -19.15 -10.51
N PRO A 336 -4.89 -18.64 -10.49
CA PRO A 336 -5.18 -17.26 -10.08
C PRO A 336 -4.68 -16.89 -8.68
N VAL A 337 -4.36 -17.87 -7.81
CA VAL A 337 -3.81 -17.64 -6.47
C VAL A 337 -2.42 -16.97 -6.52
N SER A 338 -1.69 -17.13 -7.64
CA SER A 338 -0.41 -16.44 -7.88
C SER A 338 -0.49 -14.92 -7.81
N LEU A 339 -1.69 -14.33 -7.97
CA LEU A 339 -1.92 -12.90 -7.73
C LEU A 339 -1.54 -12.46 -6.31
N LEU A 340 -1.52 -13.38 -5.33
CA LEU A 340 -1.06 -13.10 -3.98
C LEU A 340 0.42 -12.71 -3.92
N GLN A 341 1.25 -13.22 -4.83
CA GLN A 341 2.71 -13.12 -4.91
C GLN A 341 3.52 -13.54 -3.67
N PHE A 342 3.19 -12.97 -2.52
CA PHE A 342 3.78 -13.23 -1.22
C PHE A 342 2.64 -13.53 -0.25
N THR A 343 2.67 -14.71 0.36
CA THR A 343 1.65 -15.11 1.33
C THR A 343 1.69 -14.27 2.61
N MET A 344 2.79 -13.56 2.87
CA MET A 344 2.90 -12.57 3.95
C MET A 344 1.78 -11.53 3.92
N ARG A 345 1.21 -11.20 2.75
CA ARG A 345 0.07 -10.29 2.61
C ARG A 345 -1.15 -10.72 3.45
N ILE A 346 -1.27 -12.02 3.72
CA ILE A 346 -2.32 -12.60 4.58
C ILE A 346 -2.18 -12.12 6.04
N LEU A 347 -0.98 -11.75 6.50
CA LEU A 347 -0.75 -11.26 7.87
C LEU A 347 -1.53 -9.98 8.20
N THR A 348 -1.86 -9.15 7.20
CA THR A 348 -2.77 -8.01 7.38
C THR A 348 -4.12 -8.46 7.95
N ILE A 349 -4.66 -9.55 7.39
CA ILE A 349 -5.94 -10.13 7.81
C ILE A 349 -5.77 -10.81 9.17
N VAL A 350 -4.72 -11.63 9.35
CA VAL A 350 -4.44 -12.33 10.62
C VAL A 350 -4.39 -11.33 11.78
N SER A 351 -3.67 -10.22 11.62
CA SER A 351 -3.54 -9.17 12.64
C SER A 351 -4.89 -8.58 13.05
N LEU A 352 -5.78 -8.36 12.08
CA LEU A 352 -7.12 -7.86 12.34
C LEU A 352 -7.98 -8.90 13.07
N LEU A 353 -7.92 -10.17 12.66
CA LEU A 353 -8.68 -11.24 13.31
C LEU A 353 -8.21 -11.45 14.76
N ILE A 354 -6.92 -11.33 15.04
CA ILE A 354 -6.36 -11.34 16.41
C ILE A 354 -6.95 -10.18 17.23
N MET A 355 -6.96 -8.96 16.69
CA MET A 355 -7.54 -7.80 17.37
C MET A 355 -9.03 -8.05 17.72
N ILE A 356 -9.83 -8.53 16.76
CA ILE A 356 -11.25 -8.82 16.98
C ILE A 356 -11.43 -9.93 18.02
N GLY A 357 -10.67 -11.03 17.88
CA GLY A 357 -10.68 -12.16 18.81
C GLY A 357 -10.32 -11.75 20.23
N LEU A 358 -9.26 -10.95 20.40
CA LEU A 358 -8.83 -10.42 21.68
C LEU A 358 -9.91 -9.59 22.37
N ILE A 359 -10.49 -8.62 21.65
CA ILE A 359 -11.53 -7.76 22.20
C ILE A 359 -12.76 -8.57 22.62
N LEU A 360 -13.20 -9.50 21.78
CA LEU A 360 -14.38 -10.32 22.07
C LEU A 360 -14.14 -11.29 23.21
N PHE A 361 -12.95 -11.89 23.31
CA PHE A 361 -12.57 -12.78 24.41
C PHE A 361 -12.54 -12.04 25.74
N LEU A 362 -11.81 -10.91 25.81
CA LEU A 362 -11.69 -10.13 27.04
C LEU A 362 -13.03 -9.56 27.51
N ASN A 363 -13.94 -9.23 26.59
CA ASN A 363 -15.31 -8.90 26.94
C ASN A 363 -16.07 -10.08 27.54
N GLN A 364 -15.94 -11.28 26.97
CA GLN A 364 -16.63 -12.48 27.45
C GLN A 364 -16.21 -12.85 28.89
N VAL A 365 -14.92 -12.72 29.22
CA VAL A 365 -14.42 -12.97 30.58
C VAL A 365 -14.57 -11.77 31.51
N ASN A 366 -15.28 -10.71 31.08
CA ASN A 366 -15.49 -9.47 31.83
C ASN A 366 -14.20 -8.84 32.37
N TRP A 367 -13.14 -8.83 31.56
CA TRP A 367 -11.84 -8.34 31.96
C TRP A 367 -11.88 -6.90 32.49
N ASN A 368 -11.39 -6.69 33.70
CA ASN A 368 -11.42 -5.39 34.38
C ASN A 368 -10.07 -4.97 35.01
N SER A 369 -9.02 -5.79 34.92
CA SER A 369 -7.70 -5.47 35.49
C SER A 369 -7.03 -4.31 34.75
N THR A 370 -7.06 -3.13 35.36
CA THR A 370 -6.47 -1.91 34.79
C THR A 370 -4.95 -2.01 34.71
N ALA A 371 -4.30 -2.45 35.79
CA ALA A 371 -2.84 -2.56 35.86
C ALA A 371 -2.30 -3.52 34.79
N THR A 372 -2.89 -4.71 34.66
CA THR A 372 -2.46 -5.69 33.66
C THR A 372 -2.71 -5.20 32.23
N THR A 373 -3.82 -4.51 31.95
CA THR A 373 -4.07 -3.95 30.61
C THR A 373 -3.09 -2.83 30.27
N ILE A 374 -2.78 -1.94 31.22
CA ILE A 374 -1.78 -0.88 31.00
C ILE A 374 -0.40 -1.50 30.76
N PHE A 375 0.01 -2.47 31.59
CA PHE A 375 1.28 -3.17 31.42
C PHE A 375 1.37 -3.86 30.06
N ALA A 376 0.35 -4.64 29.67
CA ALA A 376 0.31 -5.29 28.36
C ALA A 376 0.36 -4.28 27.21
N GLY A 377 -0.37 -3.16 27.33
CA GLY A 377 -0.34 -2.07 26.35
C GLY A 377 1.05 -1.43 26.21
N LEU A 378 1.73 -1.16 27.33
CA LEU A 378 3.09 -0.62 27.34
C LEU A 378 4.10 -1.60 26.74
N VAL A 379 3.98 -2.90 27.04
CA VAL A 379 4.83 -3.95 26.45
C VAL A 379 4.65 -4.03 24.93
N ILE A 380 3.41 -3.98 24.45
CA ILE A 380 3.11 -3.96 23.00
C ILE A 380 3.74 -2.74 22.33
N ILE A 381 3.57 -1.55 22.92
CA ILE A 381 4.16 -0.31 22.40
C ILE A 381 5.69 -0.41 22.40
N PHE A 382 6.29 -0.86 23.51
CA PHE A 382 7.73 -0.98 23.66
C PHE A 382 8.34 -1.92 22.62
N ILE A 383 7.78 -3.12 22.45
CA ILE A 383 8.27 -4.10 21.46
C ILE A 383 8.14 -3.53 20.04
N GLY A 384 6.99 -2.94 19.70
CA GLY A 384 6.78 -2.36 18.37
C GLY A 384 7.74 -1.20 18.07
N VAL A 385 7.86 -0.23 18.99
CA VAL A 385 8.73 0.94 18.83
C VAL A 385 10.21 0.54 18.79
N SER A 386 10.64 -0.35 19.69
CA SER A 386 12.04 -0.80 19.72
C SER A 386 12.45 -1.54 18.44
N GLY A 387 11.53 -2.27 17.78
CA GLY A 387 11.82 -2.90 16.49
C GLY A 387 12.09 -1.87 15.38
N VAL A 388 11.32 -0.77 15.35
CA VAL A 388 11.56 0.34 14.42
C VAL A 388 12.88 1.04 14.73
N THR A 389 13.13 1.35 16.00
CA THR A 389 14.37 1.98 16.45
C THR A 389 15.59 1.14 16.10
N GLN A 390 15.55 -0.18 16.34
CA GLN A 390 16.67 -1.09 16.06
C GLN A 390 17.05 -1.08 14.58
N ILE A 391 16.08 -1.14 13.66
CA ILE A 391 16.37 -1.08 12.22
C ILE A 391 16.86 0.30 11.79
N HIS A 392 16.29 1.36 12.36
CA HIS A 392 16.73 2.72 12.09
C HIS A 392 18.19 2.95 12.50
N GLU A 393 18.57 2.51 13.70
CA GLU A 393 19.94 2.57 14.19
C GLU A 393 20.89 1.70 13.37
N ARG A 394 20.46 0.48 12.99
CA ARG A 394 21.25 -0.38 12.08
C ARG A 394 21.48 0.30 10.73
N ALA A 395 20.48 0.99 10.18
CA ALA A 395 20.62 1.74 8.93
C ALA A 395 21.60 2.92 9.07
N ALA A 396 21.62 3.62 10.22
CA ALA A 396 22.63 4.64 10.51
C ALA A 396 24.04 4.03 10.59
N GLN A 397 24.20 2.92 11.30
CA GLN A 397 25.49 2.21 11.40
C GLN A 397 25.99 1.73 10.03
N ASP A 398 25.11 1.13 9.21
CA ASP A 398 25.40 0.70 7.85
C ASP A 398 25.85 1.87 6.96
N PHE A 399 25.23 3.04 7.12
CA PHE A 399 25.61 4.26 6.41
C PHE A 399 27.01 4.74 6.82
N HIS A 400 27.28 4.87 8.11
CA HIS A 400 28.60 5.28 8.61
C HIS A 400 29.70 4.30 8.18
N TRP A 401 29.43 3.00 8.30
CA TRP A 401 30.32 1.96 7.79
C TRP A 401 30.61 2.19 6.30
N ALA A 402 29.60 2.44 5.47
CA ALA A 402 29.77 2.63 4.04
C ALA A 402 30.55 3.90 3.67
N GLN A 403 30.49 4.96 4.48
CA GLN A 403 31.28 6.18 4.28
C GLN A 403 32.79 5.95 4.45
N HIS A 404 33.18 5.02 5.33
CA HIS A 404 34.59 4.72 5.60
C HIS A 404 35.21 3.70 4.63
N HIS A 405 34.40 3.08 3.76
CA HIS A 405 34.88 2.10 2.78
C HIS A 405 35.18 2.78 1.44
N THR A 406 36.46 2.84 1.08
CA THR A 406 36.95 3.53 -0.13
C THR A 406 36.69 2.76 -1.43
N GLN A 407 36.46 1.44 -1.34
CA GLN A 407 36.19 0.60 -2.51
C GLN A 407 34.69 0.67 -2.90
N PRO A 408 34.35 1.10 -4.14
CA PRO A 408 32.97 1.31 -4.56
C PRO A 408 32.26 -0.01 -4.92
N THR A 409 32.01 -0.85 -3.92
CA THR A 409 31.25 -2.09 -4.10
C THR A 409 29.74 -1.81 -4.19
N THR A 410 28.98 -2.75 -4.76
CA THR A 410 27.51 -2.68 -4.81
C THR A 410 26.89 -2.55 -3.40
N LEU A 411 27.48 -3.21 -2.41
CA LEU A 411 27.02 -3.14 -1.01
C LEU A 411 27.22 -1.74 -0.43
N VAL A 412 28.40 -1.14 -0.62
CA VAL A 412 28.70 0.23 -0.17
C VAL A 412 27.72 1.22 -0.81
N LYS A 413 27.53 1.15 -2.12
CA LYS A 413 26.56 2.01 -2.84
C LYS A 413 25.14 1.84 -2.29
N ARG A 414 24.69 0.59 -2.07
CA ARG A 414 23.35 0.30 -1.52
C ARG A 414 23.18 0.93 -0.14
N ARG A 415 24.14 0.73 0.78
CA ARG A 415 24.08 1.28 2.15
C ARG A 415 24.05 2.81 2.16
N LEU A 416 24.82 3.47 1.29
CA LEU A 416 24.80 4.93 1.15
C LEU A 416 23.43 5.45 0.66
N ILE A 417 22.84 4.77 -0.32
CA ILE A 417 21.54 5.14 -0.92
C ILE A 417 20.38 4.91 0.06
N ARG A 418 20.44 3.86 0.89
CA ARG A 418 19.41 3.56 1.92
C ARG A 418 19.24 4.67 2.96
N HIS A 419 20.26 5.50 3.18
CA HIS A 419 20.19 6.62 4.11
C HIS A 419 19.62 7.86 3.41
N LEU A 420 18.28 7.97 3.38
CA LEU A 420 17.59 9.06 2.68
C LEU A 420 17.56 10.33 3.53
N THR A 421 18.03 11.43 2.97
CA THR A 421 18.00 12.77 3.56
C THR A 421 17.48 13.78 2.55
N GLY A 422 17.20 15.01 3.00
CA GLY A 422 16.83 16.09 2.08
C GLY A 422 17.89 16.37 1.00
N ARG A 423 19.18 16.14 1.30
CA ARG A 423 20.30 16.42 0.39
C ARG A 423 20.41 15.41 -0.76
N ASN A 424 20.11 14.14 -0.50
CA ASN A 424 20.22 13.08 -1.51
C ASN A 424 18.87 12.59 -2.03
N TYR A 425 17.77 13.25 -1.69
CA TYR A 425 16.41 12.86 -2.09
C TYR A 425 16.26 12.75 -3.61
N LEU A 426 16.64 13.80 -4.35
CA LEU A 426 16.51 13.81 -5.81
C LEU A 426 17.47 12.83 -6.50
N ALA A 427 18.64 12.55 -5.90
CA ALA A 427 19.52 11.50 -6.40
C ALA A 427 18.83 10.12 -6.25
N ASN A 428 18.24 9.85 -5.09
CA ASN A 428 17.51 8.61 -4.79
C ASN A 428 16.30 8.38 -5.71
N VAL A 429 15.58 9.45 -6.07
CA VAL A 429 14.45 9.38 -7.01
C VAL A 429 14.85 8.75 -8.35
N ASN A 430 16.09 8.99 -8.81
CA ASN A 430 16.58 8.51 -10.11
C ASN A 430 17.35 7.18 -10.02
N HIS A 431 17.52 6.60 -8.84
CA HIS A 431 18.36 5.42 -8.63
C HIS A 431 17.68 4.07 -8.88
N MET A 432 16.44 4.07 -9.40
CA MET A 432 15.68 2.84 -9.60
C MET A 432 15.39 2.57 -11.07
N THR A 433 15.50 1.29 -11.43
CA THR A 433 15.12 0.72 -12.72
C THR A 433 14.14 -0.41 -12.44
N MET A 434 13.09 -0.58 -13.25
CA MET A 434 12.19 -1.73 -13.11
C MET A 434 11.79 -2.30 -14.47
N PRO A 435 11.63 -3.63 -14.61
CA PRO A 435 11.11 -4.22 -15.84
C PRO A 435 9.59 -4.10 -15.92
N ASP A 436 8.93 -3.93 -14.78
CA ASP A 436 7.47 -3.91 -14.67
C ASP A 436 6.90 -2.75 -15.48
N TYR A 437 5.73 -3.02 -16.08
CA TYR A 437 4.97 -2.10 -16.92
C TYR A 437 5.67 -1.65 -18.21
N HIS A 438 6.84 -2.19 -18.57
CA HIS A 438 7.32 -2.09 -19.95
C HIS A 438 6.45 -2.94 -20.88
N ILE A 439 6.51 -2.66 -22.19
CA ILE A 439 5.88 -3.52 -23.20
C ILE A 439 6.61 -4.87 -23.25
N GLN A 440 5.83 -5.96 -23.21
CA GLN A 440 6.29 -7.33 -23.33
C GLN A 440 6.57 -7.69 -24.79
N LYS A 441 7.57 -8.53 -25.05
CA LYS A 441 7.84 -9.10 -26.37
C LYS A 441 6.65 -9.92 -26.92
N ASP A 442 6.41 -9.83 -28.22
CA ASP A 442 5.38 -10.62 -28.90
C ASP A 442 5.71 -12.11 -28.97
N THR A 443 7.00 -12.45 -29.05
CA THR A 443 7.52 -13.83 -29.15
C THR A 443 7.35 -14.64 -27.87
N VAL A 444 7.12 -13.98 -26.73
CA VAL A 444 6.80 -14.64 -25.46
C VAL A 444 5.29 -14.89 -25.45
N ARG A 445 4.86 -16.01 -26.07
CA ARG A 445 3.45 -16.47 -26.06
C ARG A 445 3.16 -17.43 -24.91
N THR A 446 4.16 -18.13 -24.40
CA THR A 446 4.05 -19.01 -23.25
C THR A 446 4.70 -18.35 -22.05
N ASN A 447 4.02 -18.36 -20.89
CA ASN A 447 4.76 -18.28 -19.64
C ASN A 447 5.83 -19.37 -19.72
N PRO A 448 7.14 -19.06 -19.57
CA PRO A 448 8.17 -20.08 -19.61
C PRO A 448 7.72 -21.21 -18.68
N SER A 449 7.83 -22.45 -19.14
CA SER A 449 7.50 -23.66 -18.38
C SER A 449 7.98 -23.47 -16.93
N PHE A 450 7.03 -23.22 -16.04
CA PHE A 450 7.24 -22.86 -14.65
C PHE A 450 7.88 -24.05 -13.94
N HIS A 451 9.21 -24.14 -13.94
CA HIS A 451 9.89 -25.23 -13.26
C HIS A 451 9.84 -24.98 -11.74
N PRO A 452 9.37 -25.95 -10.93
CA PRO A 452 9.21 -25.77 -9.48
C PRO A 452 10.50 -25.34 -8.76
N GLN A 453 11.67 -25.74 -9.26
CA GLN A 453 12.97 -25.38 -8.67
C GLN A 453 13.41 -23.94 -8.95
N THR A 454 13.03 -23.36 -10.10
CA THR A 454 13.29 -21.93 -10.39
C THR A 454 12.28 -20.99 -9.71
N ASN A 455 11.14 -21.51 -9.26
CA ASN A 455 10.01 -20.74 -8.71
C ASN A 455 10.14 -20.37 -7.22
N GLN A 456 11.19 -20.82 -6.54
CA GLN A 456 11.41 -20.50 -5.12
C GLN A 456 12.33 -19.29 -4.90
N ASN A 457 12.98 -18.79 -5.96
CA ASN A 457 13.94 -17.70 -5.85
C ASN A 457 13.41 -16.43 -6.53
N PHE A 458 13.08 -15.44 -5.71
CA PHE A 458 12.61 -14.13 -6.16
C PHE A 458 13.56 -13.45 -7.18
N GLN A 459 14.87 -13.59 -7.00
CA GLN A 459 15.86 -12.98 -7.91
C GLN A 459 15.83 -13.62 -9.30
N LEU A 460 15.68 -14.94 -9.39
CA LEU A 460 15.56 -15.63 -10.68
C LEU A 460 14.26 -15.24 -11.39
N ALA A 461 13.15 -15.15 -10.66
CA ALA A 461 11.87 -14.73 -11.23
C ALA A 461 11.93 -13.26 -11.72
N LEU A 462 12.61 -12.37 -10.98
CA LEU A 462 12.87 -11.00 -11.43
C LEU A 462 13.69 -10.98 -12.73
N GLN A 463 14.75 -11.78 -12.84
CA GLN A 463 15.55 -11.90 -14.07
C GLN A 463 14.70 -12.36 -15.27
N GLN A 464 13.72 -13.24 -15.06
CA GLN A 464 12.79 -13.63 -16.12
C GLN A 464 11.92 -12.47 -16.59
N ASN A 465 11.43 -11.63 -15.67
CA ASN A 465 10.70 -10.40 -16.03
C ASN A 465 11.54 -9.49 -16.93
N TRP A 466 12.81 -9.26 -16.59
CA TRP A 466 13.74 -8.50 -17.44
C TRP A 466 13.88 -9.08 -18.86
N ARG A 467 13.88 -10.42 -19.01
CA ARG A 467 13.97 -11.08 -20.33
C ARG A 467 12.71 -10.88 -21.18
N LYS A 468 11.55 -10.71 -20.54
CA LYS A 468 10.25 -10.50 -21.21
C LYS A 468 10.09 -9.10 -21.81
N VAL A 469 10.83 -8.11 -21.31
CA VAL A 469 10.76 -6.71 -21.77
C VAL A 469 11.24 -6.59 -23.21
N ALA A 470 10.45 -5.91 -24.07
CA ALA A 470 10.78 -5.66 -25.48
C ALA A 470 11.80 -4.52 -25.70
N PHE A 471 11.97 -3.66 -24.70
CA PHE A 471 12.82 -2.47 -24.72
C PHE A 471 14.28 -2.77 -25.11
N ASP A 472 14.84 -1.96 -26.02
CA ASP A 472 16.24 -2.01 -26.46
C ASP A 472 17.15 -1.24 -25.51
N TRP A 473 17.63 -1.96 -24.49
CA TRP A 473 18.57 -1.41 -23.49
C TRP A 473 19.91 -0.98 -24.08
N LYS A 474 20.39 -1.65 -25.15
CA LYS A 474 21.68 -1.31 -25.77
C LYS A 474 21.56 -0.02 -26.59
N GLY A 475 20.44 0.16 -27.30
CA GLY A 475 20.11 1.39 -27.99
C GLY A 475 19.94 2.57 -27.02
N ALA A 476 19.22 2.36 -25.92
CA ALA A 476 18.97 3.40 -24.91
C ALA A 476 20.25 3.96 -24.29
N ARG A 477 21.29 3.13 -24.05
CA ARG A 477 22.58 3.58 -23.51
C ARG A 477 23.37 4.54 -24.41
N GLN A 478 22.99 4.70 -25.67
CA GLN A 478 23.61 5.69 -26.57
C GLN A 478 23.13 7.12 -26.29
N PHE A 479 22.07 7.26 -25.49
CA PHE A 479 21.47 8.53 -25.13
C PHE A 479 22.01 9.02 -23.78
N ASN A 480 22.35 10.30 -23.73
CA ASN A 480 22.69 10.98 -22.49
C ASN A 480 21.47 11.75 -21.99
N HIS A 481 20.88 11.29 -20.88
CA HIS A 481 19.77 11.96 -20.22
C HIS A 481 20.27 13.19 -19.47
N PHE A 482 19.55 14.31 -19.57
CA PHE A 482 19.92 15.51 -18.82
C PHE A 482 18.75 16.17 -18.08
N ARG A 483 17.50 15.87 -18.44
CA ARG A 483 16.32 16.42 -17.75
C ARG A 483 15.10 15.51 -17.90
N ALA A 484 14.34 15.38 -16.82
CA ALA A 484 13.00 14.80 -16.82
C ALA A 484 12.09 15.58 -15.87
N THR A 485 10.81 15.65 -16.23
CA THR A 485 9.73 16.28 -15.45
C THR A 485 8.54 15.32 -15.35
N ASP A 486 7.42 15.74 -14.77
CA ASP A 486 6.19 14.92 -14.75
C ASP A 486 5.61 14.63 -16.16
N GLN A 487 5.98 15.40 -17.18
CA GLN A 487 5.41 15.29 -18.53
C GLN A 487 6.44 15.17 -19.66
N THR A 488 7.71 15.45 -19.40
CA THR A 488 8.74 15.51 -20.44
C THR A 488 10.01 14.80 -20.04
N VAL A 489 10.74 14.29 -21.04
CA VAL A 489 12.10 13.81 -20.90
C VAL A 489 12.95 14.32 -22.05
N ASN A 490 14.16 14.76 -21.73
CA ASN A 490 15.12 15.29 -22.69
C ASN A 490 16.41 14.47 -22.69
N PHE A 491 16.90 14.18 -23.89
CA PHE A 491 18.12 13.41 -24.10
C PHE A 491 18.93 13.95 -25.27
N ASN A 492 20.24 13.71 -25.20
CA ASN A 492 21.20 14.05 -26.25
C ASN A 492 21.74 12.77 -26.89
N ILE A 493 21.93 12.80 -28.21
CA ILE A 493 22.57 11.72 -28.96
C ILE A 493 23.37 12.29 -30.13
N THR A 494 24.52 11.68 -30.43
CA THR A 494 25.32 12.02 -31.61
C THR A 494 25.31 10.86 -32.60
N LEU A 495 24.96 11.15 -33.86
CA LEU A 495 24.89 10.15 -34.92
C LEU A 495 25.86 10.47 -36.04
N LYS A 496 26.56 9.45 -36.56
CA LYS A 496 27.45 9.60 -37.72
C LYS A 496 26.69 9.88 -39.02
N GLN A 497 25.48 9.34 -39.13
CA GLN A 497 24.65 9.42 -40.33
C GLN A 497 23.17 9.42 -39.94
N GLN A 498 22.35 10.03 -40.78
CA GLN A 498 20.91 10.11 -40.58
C GLN A 498 20.31 8.70 -40.58
N ARG A 499 19.56 8.36 -39.53
CA ARG A 499 18.89 7.06 -39.42
C ARG A 499 17.69 7.13 -38.49
N SER A 500 16.84 6.11 -38.58
CA SER A 500 15.75 5.95 -37.62
C SER A 500 16.27 5.27 -36.35
N VAL A 501 16.00 5.85 -35.18
CA VAL A 501 16.50 5.39 -33.88
C VAL A 501 15.33 5.19 -32.92
N LYS A 502 15.38 4.13 -32.12
CA LYS A 502 14.46 3.92 -31.00
C LYS A 502 14.84 4.86 -29.86
N LEU A 503 13.89 5.68 -29.43
CA LEU A 503 14.05 6.60 -28.31
C LEU A 503 14.06 5.82 -26.99
N PRO A 504 14.76 6.28 -25.94
CA PRO A 504 14.78 5.65 -24.63
C PRO A 504 13.48 5.93 -23.86
N VAL A 505 12.33 5.76 -24.52
CA VAL A 505 10.98 5.99 -23.99
C VAL A 505 10.08 4.84 -24.43
N VAL A 506 9.34 4.27 -23.48
CA VAL A 506 8.35 3.24 -23.75
C VAL A 506 7.23 3.82 -24.63
N GLY A 507 6.90 3.13 -25.72
CA GLY A 507 5.84 3.53 -26.63
C GLY A 507 4.55 2.82 -26.28
N TYR A 508 3.72 3.42 -25.41
CA TYR A 508 2.39 2.90 -25.12
C TYR A 508 1.37 3.27 -26.22
N HIS A 509 0.33 2.46 -26.35
CA HIS A 509 -0.83 2.80 -27.17
C HIS A 509 -1.78 3.73 -26.39
N HIS A 510 -2.55 4.55 -27.12
CA HIS A 510 -3.46 5.55 -26.56
C HIS A 510 -2.78 6.55 -25.62
N VAL A 511 -1.63 7.05 -26.03
CA VAL A 511 -0.92 8.14 -25.37
C VAL A 511 -0.57 9.18 -26.41
N ASN A 512 -0.92 10.42 -26.12
CA ASN A 512 -0.64 11.56 -26.97
C ASN A 512 0.81 12.03 -26.78
N TYR A 513 1.76 11.29 -27.36
CA TYR A 513 3.16 11.67 -27.40
C TYR A 513 3.42 12.82 -28.39
N GLN A 514 4.37 13.68 -28.05
CA GLN A 514 5.01 14.60 -28.97
C GLN A 514 6.52 14.36 -28.93
N VAL A 515 7.16 14.41 -30.10
CA VAL A 515 8.60 14.24 -30.24
C VAL A 515 9.16 15.47 -30.95
N ILE A 516 10.06 16.18 -30.26
CA ILE A 516 10.73 17.37 -30.78
C ILE A 516 12.20 17.05 -30.95
N VAL A 517 12.74 17.25 -32.15
CA VAL A 517 14.16 17.05 -32.48
C VAL A 517 14.74 18.41 -32.87
N ASN A 518 15.75 18.86 -32.13
CA ASN A 518 16.41 20.15 -32.33
C ASN A 518 15.45 21.35 -32.42
N GLY A 519 14.36 21.31 -31.63
CA GLY A 519 13.32 22.35 -31.60
C GLY A 519 12.17 22.17 -32.59
N ASN A 520 12.23 21.18 -33.49
CA ASN A 520 11.21 20.93 -34.49
C ASN A 520 10.38 19.67 -34.19
N ASN A 521 9.05 19.77 -34.30
CA ASN A 521 8.16 18.62 -34.23
C ASN A 521 8.53 17.59 -35.30
N THR A 522 8.70 16.34 -34.90
CA THR A 522 9.13 15.25 -35.78
C THR A 522 8.18 14.07 -35.65
N THR A 523 7.87 13.42 -36.78
CA THR A 523 7.03 12.23 -36.81
C THR A 523 7.68 11.07 -36.06
N PHE A 524 6.87 10.27 -35.37
CA PHE A 524 7.31 9.07 -34.67
C PHE A 524 6.36 7.91 -34.95
N TRP A 525 6.79 6.70 -34.63
CA TRP A 525 5.98 5.49 -34.68
C TRP A 525 6.44 4.49 -33.63
N HIS A 526 5.60 3.51 -33.30
CA HIS A 526 5.91 2.47 -32.33
C HIS A 526 6.80 1.38 -32.95
N SER A 527 7.83 0.92 -32.23
CA SER A 527 8.70 -0.16 -32.69
C SER A 527 9.32 -0.94 -31.52
N GLY A 528 8.90 -2.19 -31.34
CA GLY A 528 9.45 -3.09 -30.31
C GLY A 528 9.37 -2.52 -28.89
N GLY A 529 8.20 -2.02 -28.50
CA GLY A 529 7.92 -1.48 -27.17
C GLY A 529 8.43 -0.05 -26.90
N GLN A 530 9.02 0.62 -27.89
CA GLN A 530 9.53 1.99 -27.77
C GLN A 530 8.96 2.90 -28.86
N LEU A 531 9.09 4.21 -28.64
CA LEU A 531 8.95 5.19 -29.71
C LEU A 531 10.17 5.14 -30.63
N LYS A 532 9.97 5.33 -31.93
CA LYS A 532 11.02 5.40 -32.94
C LYS A 532 10.81 6.64 -33.80
N THR A 533 11.89 7.34 -34.10
CA THR A 533 11.86 8.55 -34.94
C THR A 533 13.12 8.63 -35.81
N LYS A 534 13.07 9.48 -36.84
CA LYS A 534 14.20 9.73 -37.74
C LYS A 534 15.03 10.88 -37.17
N LEU A 535 16.32 10.65 -36.97
CA LEU A 535 17.26 11.65 -36.46
C LEU A 535 18.31 11.99 -37.52
N PRO A 536 18.64 13.28 -37.74
CA PRO A 536 19.68 13.68 -38.66
C PRO A 536 21.08 13.31 -38.15
N ALA A 537 22.08 13.39 -39.03
CA ALA A 537 23.48 13.26 -38.63
C ALA A 537 23.91 14.42 -37.73
N GLY A 538 24.90 14.19 -36.87
CA GLY A 538 25.40 15.18 -35.92
C GLY A 538 24.82 15.04 -34.51
N SER A 539 25.00 16.08 -33.70
CA SER A 539 24.49 16.14 -32.33
C SER A 539 23.01 16.56 -32.33
N ASN A 540 22.19 15.76 -31.68
CA ASN A 540 20.75 15.96 -31.62
C ASN A 540 20.29 16.10 -30.18
N LYS A 541 19.48 17.13 -29.93
CA LYS A 541 18.67 17.27 -28.73
C LYS A 541 17.27 16.76 -29.05
N VAL A 542 16.80 15.79 -28.29
CA VAL A 542 15.49 15.23 -28.49
C VAL A 542 14.70 15.37 -27.20
N GLU A 543 13.47 15.82 -27.34
CA GLU A 543 12.49 15.92 -26.28
C GLU A 543 11.31 15.03 -26.62
N VAL A 544 10.88 14.25 -25.63
CA VAL A 544 9.63 13.50 -25.69
C VAL A 544 8.72 14.03 -24.59
N SER A 545 7.51 14.41 -24.96
CA SER A 545 6.50 14.91 -24.04
C SER A 545 5.17 14.18 -24.24
N ILE A 546 4.29 14.31 -23.25
CA ILE A 546 2.91 13.84 -23.32
C ILE A 546 1.95 14.98 -23.06
N SER A 547 0.89 15.08 -23.86
CA SER A 547 -0.19 16.04 -23.60
C SER A 547 -1.18 15.47 -22.59
N ASN A 548 -1.76 16.34 -21.75
CA ASN A 548 -2.68 15.93 -20.69
C ASN A 548 -4.03 15.46 -21.27
N GLU A 549 -4.46 14.23 -20.95
CA GLU A 549 -5.74 13.70 -21.40
C GLU A 549 -6.89 14.04 -20.44
N SER A 550 -7.95 14.69 -20.96
CA SER A 550 -9.09 15.17 -20.17
C SER A 550 -10.01 14.07 -19.63
N ARG A 551 -10.00 12.87 -20.23
CA ARG A 551 -10.91 11.76 -19.87
C ARG A 551 -10.66 11.23 -18.46
N HIS A 552 -9.40 11.11 -18.06
CA HIS A 552 -9.03 10.58 -16.74
C HIS A 552 -9.38 11.56 -15.61
N LEU A 553 -9.38 12.86 -15.87
CA LEU A 553 -9.76 13.89 -14.91
C LEU A 553 -11.26 13.77 -14.54
N GLY A 554 -12.14 13.53 -15.52
CA GLY A 554 -13.57 13.38 -15.26
C GLY A 554 -13.90 12.22 -14.30
N LEU A 555 -13.23 11.08 -14.46
CA LEU A 555 -13.39 9.93 -13.56
C LEU A 555 -12.81 10.19 -12.16
N PHE A 556 -11.70 10.94 -12.07
CA PHE A 556 -11.16 11.37 -10.79
C PHE A 556 -12.14 12.27 -10.04
N ILE A 557 -12.75 13.24 -10.74
CA ILE A 557 -13.77 14.13 -10.18
C ILE A 557 -14.99 13.33 -9.72
N LEU A 558 -15.48 12.37 -10.52
CA LEU A 558 -16.57 11.47 -10.15
C LEU A 558 -16.27 10.68 -8.87
N SER A 559 -15.07 10.11 -8.79
CA SER A 559 -14.58 9.42 -7.59
C SER A 559 -14.61 10.33 -6.36
N CYS A 560 -14.09 11.55 -6.47
CA CYS A 560 -14.12 12.54 -5.38
C CYS A 560 -15.56 12.91 -4.96
N PHE A 561 -16.47 13.14 -5.92
CA PHE A 561 -17.87 13.42 -5.62
C PHE A 561 -18.56 12.26 -4.90
N ALA A 562 -18.28 11.01 -5.27
CA ALA A 562 -18.82 9.83 -4.59
C ALA A 562 -18.41 9.80 -3.11
N TYR A 563 -17.17 10.17 -2.78
CA TYR A 563 -16.74 10.35 -1.38
C TYR A 563 -17.47 11.50 -0.67
N LEU A 564 -17.55 12.68 -1.30
CA LEU A 564 -18.17 13.86 -0.69
C LEU A 564 -19.66 13.63 -0.40
N ILE A 565 -20.42 13.06 -1.35
CA ILE A 565 -21.83 12.74 -1.18
C ILE A 565 -22.01 11.73 -0.03
N SER A 566 -21.17 10.70 0.03
CA SER A 566 -21.21 9.69 1.07
C SER A 566 -20.91 10.26 2.46
N LEU A 567 -19.92 11.13 2.58
CA LEU A 567 -19.60 11.83 3.83
C LEU A 567 -20.72 12.81 4.23
N GLY A 568 -21.30 13.52 3.27
CA GLY A 568 -22.47 14.37 3.47
C GLY A 568 -23.66 13.56 4.01
N TYR A 569 -23.95 12.39 3.41
CA TYR A 569 -25.00 11.50 3.89
C TYR A 569 -24.78 11.05 5.34
N VAL A 570 -23.54 10.68 5.72
CA VAL A 570 -23.20 10.35 7.11
C VAL A 570 -23.48 11.52 8.06
N PHE A 571 -23.12 12.74 7.66
CA PHE A 571 -23.34 13.94 8.46
C PHE A 571 -24.84 14.21 8.67
N PHE A 572 -25.63 14.22 7.58
CA PHE A 572 -27.08 14.46 7.65
C PHE A 572 -27.81 13.35 8.43
N TYR A 573 -27.48 12.08 8.19
CA TYR A 573 -28.09 10.96 8.90
C TYR A 573 -27.87 11.04 10.42
N ARG A 574 -26.65 11.38 10.86
CA ARG A 574 -26.35 11.58 12.28
C ARG A 574 -27.06 12.79 12.88
N SER A 575 -27.22 13.86 12.11
CA SER A 575 -27.95 15.06 12.54
C SER A 575 -29.43 14.75 12.77
N ARG A 576 -30.08 14.07 11.81
CA ARG A 576 -31.50 13.67 11.89
C ARG A 576 -31.75 12.72 13.07
N SER A 577 -30.94 11.67 13.20
CA SER A 577 -31.06 10.72 14.32
C SER A 577 -30.92 11.39 15.69
N ARG A 578 -30.11 12.45 15.81
CA ARG A 578 -30.03 13.25 17.06
C ARG A 578 -31.29 14.07 17.32
N LYS A 579 -31.86 14.69 16.28
CA LYS A 579 -33.10 15.46 16.38
C LYS A 579 -34.27 14.55 16.76
N ASP A 580 -34.41 13.39 16.13
CA ASP A 580 -35.48 12.42 16.42
C ASP A 580 -35.38 11.91 17.87
N ALA A 581 -34.17 11.65 18.36
CA ALA A 581 -33.90 11.24 19.74
C ALA A 581 -34.11 12.36 20.79
N GLN A 582 -34.06 13.64 20.37
CA GLN A 582 -34.39 14.78 21.23
C GLN A 582 -35.89 15.04 21.24
N ALA A 583 -36.57 14.96 20.09
CA ALA A 583 -38.02 15.12 19.98
C ALA A 583 -38.79 14.05 20.78
N THR A 584 -38.32 12.80 20.76
CA THR A 584 -38.88 11.72 21.60
C THR A 584 -38.63 11.90 23.10
N ARG A 585 -37.70 12.78 23.51
CA ARG A 585 -37.45 13.11 24.92
C ARG A 585 -38.14 14.37 25.41
N SER A 586 -38.54 15.26 24.49
CA SER A 586 -39.27 16.50 24.82
C SER A 586 -40.79 16.34 24.71
N GLY A 587 -41.28 15.20 24.22
CA GLY A 587 -42.70 14.85 24.12
C GLY A 587 -43.24 13.95 25.25
N TYR A 588 -42.51 13.86 26.38
CA TYR A 588 -42.93 13.18 27.60
C TYR A 588 -42.98 14.16 28.78
#